data_AF-A0A7V3EL14-F1
#
_entry.id   AF-A0A7V3EL14-F1
#
_cell.length_a   1.000
_cell.length_b   1.000
_cell.length_c   1.000
_cell.angle_alpha   90.00
_cell.angle_beta   90.00
_cell.angle_gamma   90.00
#
_symmetry.space_group_name_H-M   'P 1'
#
loop_
_entity.id
_entity.type
_entity.pdbx_description
1 polymer ?
#
loop_
_entity_poly.entity_id
_entity_poly.type
_entity_poly.pdbx_seq_one_letter_code
_entity_poly.pdbx_strand_id
1 'polypeptide(L)'
;MTADTSIRAHRIRFAVVVGETGRLFLGVEGMNKATGAGVVKEFWPTGAGGGVADELVLESATGELRPADYYVDANTAGEGLIVSYWVWVPSYAS
;
A
#
# COMPACT_ATOMS: atom_id res chain seq x y z
N MET A 1 8.78 -2.51 2.09
CA MET A 1 8.38 -2.04 0.74
C MET A 1 9.62 -2.04 -0.17
N THR A 2 9.48 -2.09 -1.50
CA THR A 2 10.65 -2.18 -2.39
C THR A 2 11.30 -0.82 -2.60
N ALA A 3 12.63 -0.78 -2.65
CA ALA A 3 13.41 0.39 -3.03
C ALA A 3 13.76 0.42 -4.53
N ASP A 4 13.29 -0.59 -5.28
CA ASP A 4 13.55 -0.68 -6.71
C ASP A 4 12.70 0.35 -7.48
N THR A 5 13.35 1.41 -7.94
CA THR A 5 12.74 2.49 -8.71
C THR A 5 12.53 2.16 -10.20
N SER A 6 12.97 0.98 -10.66
CA SER A 6 12.79 0.51 -12.04
C SER A 6 11.43 -0.16 -12.26
N ILE A 7 10.78 -0.64 -11.20
CA ILE A 7 9.49 -1.31 -11.29
C ILE A 7 8.41 -0.35 -11.79
N ARG A 8 7.62 -0.82 -12.75
CA ARG A 8 6.48 -0.13 -13.35
C ARG A 8 5.26 -1.06 -13.30
N ALA A 9 4.33 -0.74 -12.41
CA ALA A 9 3.12 -1.50 -12.16
C ALA A 9 1.92 -0.85 -12.83
N HIS A 10 1.02 -1.66 -13.36
CA HIS A 10 -0.29 -1.19 -13.84
C HIS A 10 -1.35 -1.23 -12.74
N ARG A 11 -1.10 -2.01 -11.68
CA ARG A 11 -1.99 -2.11 -10.52
C ARG A 11 -1.18 -2.27 -9.25
N ILE A 12 -1.59 -1.61 -8.19
CA ILE A 12 -1.10 -1.82 -6.82
C ILE A 12 -2.31 -1.94 -5.89
N ARG A 13 -2.32 -2.97 -5.07
CA ARG A 13 -3.34 -3.23 -4.05
C ARG A 13 -2.71 -3.10 -2.68
N PHE A 14 -3.41 -2.39 -1.80
CA PHE A 14 -3.10 -2.19 -0.40
C PHE A 14 -4.26 -2.74 0.42
N ALA A 15 -4.01 -3.72 1.27
CA ALA A 15 -5.02 -4.32 2.13
C ALA A 15 -4.49 -4.48 3.54
N VAL A 16 -5.28 -4.05 4.53
CA VAL A 16 -4.95 -4.25 5.94
C VAL A 16 -5.00 -5.73 6.32
N VAL A 17 -4.11 -6.13 7.22
CA VAL A 17 -4.12 -7.48 7.79
C VAL A 17 -5.28 -7.59 8.77
N VAL A 18 -6.14 -8.59 8.56
CA VAL A 18 -7.27 -8.86 9.46
C VAL A 18 -6.76 -9.28 10.83
N GLY A 19 -7.34 -8.71 11.88
CA GLY A 19 -6.95 -8.97 13.27
C GLY A 19 -6.07 -7.88 13.89
N GLU A 20 -5.53 -6.97 13.07
CA GLU A 20 -4.85 -5.77 13.56
C GLU A 20 -5.84 -4.72 14.08
N THR A 21 -5.37 -3.81 14.93
CA THR A 21 -6.24 -2.86 15.67
C THR A 21 -5.83 -1.41 15.49
N GLY A 22 -4.56 -1.14 15.18
CA GLY A 22 -4.05 0.19 14.96
C GLY A 22 -4.12 0.62 13.51
N ARG A 23 -4.12 1.93 13.34
CA ARG A 23 -4.22 2.55 12.02
C ARG A 23 -2.96 2.36 11.21
N LEU A 24 -3.16 2.21 9.91
CA LEU A 24 -2.08 2.18 8.92
C LEU A 24 -2.22 3.38 7.99
N PHE A 25 -1.08 3.95 7.61
CA PHE A 25 -1.02 5.13 6.76
C PHE A 25 -0.23 4.79 5.50
N LEU A 26 -0.85 5.03 4.35
CA LEU A 26 -0.17 5.07 3.06
C LEU A 26 0.10 6.52 2.72
N GLY A 27 1.31 6.81 2.27
CA GLY A 27 1.69 8.13 1.80
C GLY A 27 2.77 8.09 0.73
N VAL A 28 3.31 9.26 0.45
CA VAL A 28 4.44 9.49 -0.47
C VAL A 28 5.64 10.02 0.29
N GLU A 29 6.72 10.36 -0.41
CA GLU A 29 7.92 10.95 0.20
C GLU A 29 7.57 12.15 1.09
N GLY A 30 8.18 12.20 2.28
CA GLY A 30 7.90 13.24 3.27
C GLY A 30 6.64 13.02 4.10
N MET A 31 6.00 11.84 4.02
CA MET A 31 4.83 11.50 4.83
C MET A 31 5.11 11.68 6.34
N ASN A 32 4.19 12.36 7.02
CA ASN A 32 4.18 12.48 8.48
C ASN A 32 2.78 12.20 9.04
N LYS A 33 2.59 11.00 9.61
CA LYS A 33 1.31 10.55 10.18
C LYS A 33 0.77 11.44 11.32
N ALA A 34 1.62 12.19 12.02
CA ALA A 34 1.19 13.07 13.11
C ALA A 34 0.54 14.37 12.60
N THR A 35 0.90 14.81 11.39
CA THR A 35 0.40 16.06 10.79
C THR A 35 -0.49 15.82 9.57
N GLY A 36 -0.49 14.61 9.02
CA GLY A 36 -1.20 14.25 7.79
C GLY A 36 -0.48 14.68 6.51
N ALA A 37 0.65 15.37 6.59
CA ALA A 37 1.42 15.76 5.40
C ALA A 37 1.85 14.51 4.63
N GLY A 38 1.66 14.52 3.31
CA GLY A 38 2.05 13.42 2.42
C GLY A 38 1.26 12.12 2.59
N VAL A 39 0.22 12.08 3.45
CA VAL A 39 -0.67 10.92 3.60
C VAL A 39 -1.66 10.89 2.44
N VAL A 40 -1.72 9.75 1.76
CA VAL A 40 -2.68 9.46 0.67
C VAL A 40 -3.94 8.82 1.23
N LYS A 41 -3.79 7.85 2.14
CA LYS A 41 -4.94 7.16 2.77
C LYS A 41 -4.58 6.65 4.17
N GLU A 42 -5.54 6.80 5.07
CA GLU A 42 -5.59 6.12 6.36
C GLU A 42 -6.47 4.86 6.22
N PHE A 43 -6.00 3.76 6.79
CA PHE A 43 -6.69 2.47 6.82
C PHE A 43 -7.08 2.11 8.24
N TRP A 44 -8.31 1.63 8.38
CA TRP A 44 -8.84 1.10 9.63
C TRP A 44 -8.94 -0.42 9.53
N PRO A 45 -8.17 -1.17 10.34
CA PRO A 45 -8.30 -2.61 10.39
C PRO A 45 -9.53 -3.02 11.20
N THR A 46 -9.98 -4.27 11.01
CA THR A 46 -11.25 -4.77 11.54
C THR A 46 -11.19 -5.19 13.01
N GLY A 47 -10.01 -5.13 13.64
CA GLY A 47 -9.79 -5.72 14.97
C GLY A 47 -9.94 -7.25 14.99
N ALA A 48 -9.79 -7.84 16.17
CA ALA A 48 -9.91 -9.28 16.40
C ALA A 48 -11.32 -9.84 16.17
N GLY A 49 -12.34 -8.98 16.08
CA GLY A 49 -13.74 -9.37 15.82
C GLY A 49 -14.06 -9.65 14.35
N GLY A 50 -13.12 -9.38 13.43
CA GLY A 50 -13.34 -9.52 11.99
C GLY A 50 -14.22 -8.41 11.40
N GLY A 51 -14.43 -8.47 10.08
CA GLY A 51 -15.16 -7.44 9.33
C GLY A 51 -14.64 -7.30 7.90
N VAL A 52 -15.06 -6.24 7.20
CA VAL A 52 -14.49 -5.87 5.90
C VAL A 52 -13.30 -4.96 6.16
N ALA A 53 -12.10 -5.45 5.89
CA ALA A 53 -10.88 -4.70 6.07
C ALA A 53 -10.71 -3.67 4.96
N ASP A 54 -10.26 -2.47 5.32
CA ASP A 54 -10.04 -1.40 4.35
C ASP A 54 -9.08 -1.82 3.24
N GLU A 55 -9.43 -1.43 2.02
CA GLU A 55 -8.64 -1.70 0.83
C GLU A 55 -8.48 -0.42 0.01
N LEU A 56 -7.35 -0.32 -0.66
CA LEU A 56 -7.14 0.61 -1.75
C LEU A 56 -6.52 -0.12 -2.93
N VAL A 57 -7.09 0.08 -4.10
CA VAL A 57 -6.51 -0.35 -5.36
C VAL A 57 -6.20 0.88 -6.20
N LEU A 58 -4.94 1.02 -6.58
CA LEU A 58 -4.47 2.00 -7.55
C LEU A 58 -4.30 1.28 -8.89
N GLU A 59 -4.88 1.84 -9.94
CA GLU A 59 -4.77 1.33 -11.31
C GLU A 59 -4.27 2.44 -12.23
N SER A 60 -3.40 2.07 -13.16
CA SER A 60 -2.85 2.95 -14.18
C SER A 60 -2.95 2.28 -15.54
N ALA A 61 -3.62 2.94 -16.48
CA ALA A 61 -3.75 2.46 -17.85
C ALA A 61 -2.39 2.35 -18.57
N THR A 62 -1.43 3.20 -18.20
CA THR A 62 -0.10 3.28 -18.84
C THR A 62 1.00 2.56 -18.06
N GLY A 63 0.69 1.90 -16.93
CA GLY A 63 1.71 1.19 -16.14
C GLY A 63 2.70 2.07 -15.37
N GLU A 64 2.35 3.33 -15.08
CA GLU A 64 3.29 4.30 -14.50
C GLU A 64 3.39 4.25 -12.96
N LEU A 65 2.63 3.36 -12.30
CA LEU A 65 2.69 3.25 -10.84
C LEU A 65 4.05 2.67 -10.44
N ARG A 66 4.80 3.42 -9.64
CA ARG A 66 6.03 2.93 -9.02
C ARG A 66 5.71 2.55 -7.60
N PRO A 67 5.87 1.27 -7.21
CA PRO A 67 5.78 0.90 -5.82
C PRO A 67 6.72 1.78 -4.98
N ALA A 68 8.00 1.91 -5.32
CA ALA A 68 8.98 2.66 -4.53
C ALA A 68 8.61 4.12 -4.14
N ASP A 69 7.63 4.75 -4.80
CA ASP A 69 7.19 6.11 -4.47
C ASP A 69 6.25 6.18 -3.25
N TYR A 70 5.69 5.05 -2.81
CA TYR A 70 4.80 5.02 -1.63
C TYR A 70 5.54 4.60 -0.35
N TYR A 71 4.98 5.04 0.77
CA TYR A 71 5.48 4.76 2.11
C TYR A 71 4.34 4.24 2.97
N VAL A 72 4.65 3.28 3.84
CA VAL A 72 3.69 2.71 4.79
C VAL A 72 4.21 2.93 6.20
N ASP A 73 3.35 3.45 7.07
CA ASP A 73 3.66 3.60 8.49
C ASP A 73 2.48 3.08 9.33
N ALA A 74 2.82 2.33 10.38
CA ALA A 74 1.87 1.74 11.32
C ALA A 74 1.80 2.57 12.59
N ASN A 75 0.59 2.71 13.16
CA ASN A 75 0.45 3.40 14.44
C ASN A 75 0.91 2.52 15.61
N THR A 76 0.77 1.20 15.48
CA THR A 76 1.22 0.21 16.48
C THR A 76 2.39 -0.60 15.91
N ALA A 77 3.40 -0.87 16.74
CA ALA A 77 4.52 -1.71 16.33
C ALA A 77 4.06 -3.15 16.08
N GLY A 78 4.52 -3.75 14.98
CA GLY A 78 4.18 -5.13 14.61
C GLY A 78 2.93 -5.26 13.74
N GLU A 79 2.24 -4.15 13.44
CA GLU A 79 1.13 -4.11 12.48
C GLU A 79 1.63 -3.81 11.05
N GLY A 80 0.84 -4.17 10.05
CA GLY A 80 1.28 -4.17 8.67
C GLY A 80 0.18 -4.15 7.61
N LEU A 81 0.62 -3.76 6.42
CA LEU A 81 -0.21 -3.68 5.22
C LEU A 81 0.28 -4.71 4.21
N ILE A 82 -0.64 -5.49 3.66
CA ILE A 82 -0.35 -6.36 2.51
C ILE A 82 -0.32 -5.48 1.27
N VAL A 83 0.84 -5.44 0.61
CA VAL A 83 1.04 -4.72 -0.64
C VAL A 83 1.27 -5.73 -1.76
N SER A 84 0.45 -5.68 -2.79
CA SER A 84 0.58 -6.51 -4.00
C SER A 84 0.63 -5.61 -5.22
N TYR A 85 1.50 -5.91 -6.18
CA TYR A 85 1.60 -5.13 -7.43
C TYR A 85 1.72 -6.06 -8.63
N TRP A 86 1.23 -5.58 -9.77
CA TRP A 86 1.26 -6.32 -11.03
C TRP A 86 2.05 -5.54 -12.05
N VAL A 87 3.09 -6.19 -12.57
CA VAL A 87 3.89 -5.70 -13.70
C VAL A 87 3.41 -6.39 -14.96
N TRP A 88 3.43 -5.68 -16.10
CA TRP A 88 3.15 -6.32 -17.38
C TRP A 88 4.41 -7.04 -17.86
N VAL A 89 4.28 -8.32 -18.19
CA VAL A 89 5.34 -9.10 -18.84
C VAL A 89 4.76 -9.60 -20.17
N PRO A 90 5.40 -9.30 -21.32
CA PRO A 90 4.96 -9.85 -22.59
C PRO A 90 5.05 -11.38 -22.58
N SER A 91 4.02 -12.06 -23.09
CA SER A 91 3.91 -13.53 -23.10
C SER A 91 4.96 -14.27 -23.95
N TYR A 92 5.79 -13.56 -24.70
CA TYR A 92 6.88 -14.13 -25.52
C TYR A 92 8.27 -14.01 -24.86
N ALA A 93 8.34 -13.49 -23.63
CA ALA A 93 9.58 -13.35 -22.87
C ALA A 93 9.74 -14.40 -21.75
N SER A 94 8.95 -15.47 -21.78
CA SER A 94 8.99 -16.60 -20.82
C SER A 94 9.78 -17.79 -21.34
#